data_AF-A0A952Z185-F1
#
_entry.id   AF-A0A952Z185-F1
#
_cell.length_a   1.000
_cell.length_b   1.000
_cell.length_c   1.000
_cell.angle_alpha   90.00
_cell.angle_beta   90.00
_cell.angle_gamma   90.00
#
_symmetry.space_group_name_H-M   'P 1'
#
loop_
_entity.id
_entity.type
_entity.pdbx_description
1 polymer ?
#
loop_
_entity_poly.entity_id
_entity_poly.type
_entity_poly.pdbx_seq_one_letter_code
_entity_poly.pdbx_strand_id
1 'polypeptide(L)' 'MSAEIPETFNEWRYCIEQECQIKLTQEYIEQRLAILRVLNHEETQRFIRHYGNHHWQRVVNWFERALTL' A
#
# COMPACT_ATOMS: atom_id res chain seq x y z
N MET A 1 -15.72 -6.94 12.01
CA MET A 1 -15.61 -7.20 10.56
C MET A 1 -14.15 -7.47 10.30
N SER A 2 -13.79 -8.70 9.93
CA SER A 2 -12.41 -9.01 9.55
C SER A 2 -12.18 -8.29 8.23
N ALA A 3 -11.38 -7.21 8.24
CA ALA A 3 -10.95 -6.60 6.99
C ALA A 3 -10.09 -7.65 6.28
N GLU A 4 -10.66 -8.30 5.26
CA GLU A 4 -9.91 -9.21 4.40
C GLU A 4 -8.76 -8.42 3.78
N ILE A 5 -7.55 -8.99 3.83
CA ILE A 5 -6.39 -8.36 3.24
C ILE A 5 -6.65 -8.28 1.73
N PRO A 6 -6.59 -7.10 1.09
CA PRO A 6 -6.91 -6.98 -0.32
C PRO A 6 -5.96 -7.83 -1.16
N GLU A 7 -6.50 -8.56 -2.12
CA GLU A 7 -5.72 -9.43 -2.99
C GLU A 7 -5.53 -8.83 -4.38
N THR A 8 -6.38 -7.88 -4.76
CA THR A 8 -6.35 -7.18 -6.05
C THR A 8 -6.17 -5.66 -5.91
N PHE A 9 -5.71 -5.01 -6.99
CA PHE A 9 -5.57 -3.55 -7.05
C PHE A 9 -6.88 -2.82 -6.77
N ASN A 10 -8.01 -3.33 -7.28
CA ASN A 10 -9.30 -2.69 -7.12
C ASN A 10 -9.82 -2.79 -5.68
N GLU A 11 -9.65 -3.96 -5.04
CA GLU A 11 -9.96 -4.14 -3.62
C GLU A 11 -9.09 -3.23 -2.74
N TRP A 12 -7.78 -3.18 -3.02
CA TRP A 12 -6.86 -2.31 -2.29
C TRP A 12 -7.23 -0.83 -2.44
N ARG A 13 -7.54 -0.38 -3.66
CA ARG A 13 -7.95 1.00 -3.92
C ARG A 13 -9.27 1.33 -3.22
N TYR A 14 -10.25 0.42 -3.30
CA TYR A 14 -11.53 0.57 -2.60
C TYR A 14 -11.32 0.64 -1.08
N CYS A 15 -10.51 -0.26 -0.51
CA CYS A 15 -10.19 -0.26 0.92
C CYS A 15 -9.54 1.06 1.35
N ILE A 16 -8.57 1.58 0.60
CA ILE A 16 -7.90 2.84 0.95
C ILE A 16 -8.83 4.05 0.79
N GLU A 17 -9.51 4.19 -0.34
CA GLU A 17 -10.30 5.39 -0.65
C GLU A 17 -11.67 5.40 0.02
N GLN A 18 -12.34 4.24 0.14
CA GLN A 18 -13.72 4.13 0.60
C GLN A 18 -13.81 3.64 2.05
N GLU A 19 -13.01 2.67 2.46
CA GLU A 19 -13.09 2.18 3.85
C GLU A 19 -12.21 3.01 4.78
N CYS A 20 -10.97 3.29 4.36
CA CYS A 20 -10.01 4.07 5.14
C CYS A 20 -10.18 5.59 4.92
N GLN A 21 -10.98 6.02 3.93
CA GLN A 21 -11.22 7.43 3.60
C GLN A 21 -9.94 8.23 3.28
N ILE A 22 -8.92 7.55 2.74
CA ILE A 22 -7.65 8.14 2.34
C ILE A 22 -7.67 8.39 0.84
N LYS A 23 -7.53 9.65 0.43
CA LYS A 23 -7.40 9.99 -0.99
C LYS A 23 -6.00 9.62 -1.48
N LEU A 24 -5.92 8.87 -2.57
CA LEU A 24 -4.66 8.54 -3.26
C LEU A 24 -4.20 9.73 -4.12
N THR A 25 -3.84 10.85 -3.49
CA THR A 25 -3.21 11.97 -4.20
C THR A 25 -1.79 11.61 -4.60
N GLN A 26 -1.26 12.30 -5.61
CA GLN A 26 0.11 12.11 -6.06
C GLN A 26 1.11 12.24 -4.90
N GLU A 27 0.97 13.28 -4.08
CA GLU A 27 1.86 13.53 -2.93
C GLU A 27 1.79 12.41 -1.90
N TYR A 28 0.59 11.91 -1.60
CA TYR A 28 0.41 10.80 -0.68
C TYR A 28 1.09 9.53 -1.21
N ILE A 29 0.87 9.21 -2.49
CA ILE A 29 1.47 8.03 -3.13
C ILE A 29 3.00 8.11 -3.10
N GLU A 30 3.57 9.26 -3.48
CA GLU A 30 5.01 9.48 -3.48
C GLU A 30 5.62 9.34 -2.08
N GLN A 31 4.98 9.91 -1.05
CA GLN A 31 5.40 9.74 0.35
C GLN A 31 5.37 8.28 0.79
N ARG A 32 4.31 7.53 0.44
CA ARG A 32 4.22 6.10 0.79
C ARG A 32 5.28 5.27 0.07
N LEU A 33 5.56 5.54 -1.20
CA LEU A 33 6.60 4.86 -1.96
C LEU A 33 8.00 5.17 -1.44
N ALA A 34 8.27 6.41 -1.02
CA ALA A 34 9.56 6.79 -0.44
C ALA A 34 9.90 5.99 0.83
N ILE A 35 8.88 5.61 1.61
CA ILE A 35 9.04 4.75 2.78
C ILE A 35 9.12 3.28 2.35
N LEU A 36 8.09 2.77 1.69
CA LEU A 36 7.90 1.33 1.46
C LEU A 36 8.93 0.70 0.52
N ARG A 37 9.62 1.50 -0.32
CA ARG A 37 10.72 1.01 -1.16
C ARG A 37 12.05 0.88 -0.42
N VAL A 38 12.19 1.48 0.75
CA VAL A 38 13.42 1.41 1.55
C VAL A 38 13.32 0.22 2.49
N LEU A 39 13.95 -0.91 2.11
CA LEU A 39 13.92 -2.15 2.88
C LEU A 39 14.37 -1.96 4.33
N ASN A 40 15.42 -1.18 4.58
CA ASN A 40 15.93 -0.96 5.95
C ASN A 40 15.12 0.05 6.76
N HIS A 41 14.06 0.64 6.21
CA HIS A 41 13.20 1.56 6.94
C HIS A 41 12.35 0.79 7.97
N GLU A 42 12.23 1.33 9.17
CA GLU A 42 11.52 0.66 10.27
C GLU A 42 10.07 0.32 9.89
N GLU A 43 9.36 1.27 9.28
CA GLU A 43 7.98 1.05 8.82
C GLU A 43 7.87 -0.04 7.75
N THR A 44 8.83 -0.12 6.81
CA THR A 44 8.85 -1.18 5.78
C THR A 44 9.04 -2.55 6.42
N GLN A 45 9.99 -2.66 7.36
CA GLN A 45 10.21 -3.90 8.12
C GLN A 45 8.97 -4.27 8.96
N ARG A 46 8.33 -3.30 9.60
CA ARG A 46 7.07 -3.52 10.33
C ARG A 46 5.96 -4.01 9.40
N PHE A 47 5.80 -3.38 8.23
CA PHE A 47 4.81 -3.77 7.23
C PHE A 47 5.04 -5.22 6.76
N ILE A 48 6.27 -5.56 6.38
CA ILE A 48 6.63 -6.92 5.95
C ILE A 48 6.40 -7.94 7.06
N ARG A 49 6.71 -7.62 8.33
CA ARG A 49 6.43 -8.53 9.46
C ARG A 49 4.95 -8.81 9.68
N HIS A 50 4.07 -7.84 9.43
CA HIS A 50 2.64 -8.01 9.62
C HIS A 50 1.94 -8.67 8.43
N TYR A 51 2.32 -8.31 7.20
CA TYR A 51 1.60 -8.71 5.99
C TYR A 51 2.37 -9.69 5.09
N GLY A 52 3.66 -9.90 5.35
CA GLY A 52 4.53 -10.75 4.56
C GLY A 52 5.09 -10.05 3.31
N ASN A 53 6.19 -10.60 2.79
CA ASN A 53 6.92 -10.06 1.64
C ASN A 53 6.05 -9.96 0.37
N HIS A 54 5.23 -10.97 0.12
CA HIS A 54 4.42 -11.03 -1.10
C HIS A 54 3.34 -9.94 -1.12
N HIS A 55 2.67 -9.70 0.01
CA HIS A 55 1.68 -8.61 0.09
C HIS A 55 2.36 -7.24 0.03
N TRP A 56 3.51 -7.05 0.69
CA TRP A 56 4.31 -5.84 0.57
C TRP A 56 4.66 -5.51 -0.88
N GLN A 57 5.15 -6.49 -1.66
CA GLN A 57 5.44 -6.29 -3.08
C GLN A 57 4.21 -5.90 -3.88
N ARG A 58 3.05 -6.54 -3.62
CA ARG A 58 1.78 -6.16 -4.27
C ARG A 58 1.40 -4.71 -3.97
N VAL A 59 1.46 -4.30 -2.70
CA VAL A 59 1.11 -2.94 -2.27
C VAL A 59 2.04 -1.90 -2.88
N VAL A 60 3.35 -2.15 -2.95
CA VAL A 60 4.30 -1.27 -3.64
C VAL A 60 3.92 -1.14 -5.12
N ASN A 61 3.69 -2.25 -5.83
CA ASN A 61 3.25 -2.23 -7.23
C ASN A 61 1.91 -1.50 -7.42
N TRP A 62 0.98 -1.59 -6.47
CA TRP A 62 -0.30 -0.90 -6.53
C TRP A 62 -0.16 0.61 -6.34
N PHE A 63 0.69 1.06 -5.42
CA PHE A 63 1.04 2.47 -5.32
C PHE A 63 1.71 2.98 -6.60
N GLU A 64 2.62 2.21 -7.19
CA GLU A 64 3.26 2.55 -8.46
C GLU A 64 2.26 2.66 -9.61
N ARG A 65 1.34 1.71 -9.72
CA ARG A 65 0.25 1.75 -10.70
C ARG A 65 -0.64 2.98 -10.50
N ALA A 66 -1.00 3.28 -9.25
CA ALA A 66 -1.86 4.42 -8.93
C ALA A 66 -1.20 5.77 -9.28
N LEU A 67 0.13 5.87 -9.25
CA LEU A 67 0.86 7.07 -9.66
C LEU A 67 0.80 7.35 -11.18
N THR A 68 0.55 6.30 -11.98
CA THR A 68 0.54 6.37 -13.45
C THR A 68 -0.85 6.49 -14.07
N LEU A 69 -1.90 6.43 -13.25
CA LEU A 69 -3.31 6.53 -13.67
C LEU A 69 -3.77 7.99 -13.65
#